data_AF-A0A7W8G6Y2-F1
#
_entry.id   AF-A0A7W8G6Y2-F1
#
_cell.length_a   1.000
_cell.length_b   1.000
_cell.length_c   1.000
_cell.angle_alpha   90.00
_cell.angle_beta   90.00
_cell.angle_gamma   90.00
#
_symmetry.space_group_name_H-M   'P 1'
#
loop_
_entity.id
_entity.type
_entity.pdbx_description
1 polymer ?
#
loop_
_entity_poly.entity_id
_entity_poly.type
_entity_poly.pdbx_seq_one_letter_code
_entity_poly.pdbx_strand_id
1 'polypeptide(L)'
;MFKKFFNLCFNLYYISPLDLADAAETNRIHTLFMSVILFLFGLTGLVIHNFIQEVNPFNYRIYFALFMLVSLCAFFISLKTKNVERKKAYIWKTLPFYMDFCLGISAGVYNFYILGQPFNGFIVFCITGFIALCAFSFSPFLFSICLTIGFGIMIPGLYANFVFTGIFDSVLVLFTMYFLSLYKRRAEKKFILMLKKQKKSLEARTFGNFTLLYENKVIKFARTKSTELMAYLIFKNGSSVRTKELISVLWGEYADSARYGASLRNLIVDIKHSLAELEIQQFFIAEYNNFRINPEIIKCDYYDFLANDPQAIKKFAGEFMNQYSWAEDVTGFLERKVLK
;
A
#
# COMPACT_ATOMS: atom_id res chain seq x y z
N MET A 1 25.59 11.20 19.40
CA MET A 1 25.55 9.73 19.22
C MET A 1 24.12 9.22 18.99
N PHE A 2 23.17 9.54 19.88
CA PHE A 2 21.76 9.11 19.81
C PHE A 2 21.04 9.52 18.51
N LYS A 3 21.22 10.76 18.04
CA LYS A 3 20.60 11.27 16.79
C LYS A 3 21.12 10.57 15.53
N LYS A 4 22.37 10.11 15.55
CA LYS A 4 23.02 9.40 14.44
C LYS A 4 22.57 7.94 14.39
N PHE A 5 22.44 7.30 15.56
CA PHE A 5 21.83 5.97 15.70
C PHE A 5 20.33 6.00 15.32
N PHE A 6 19.59 7.01 15.79
CA PHE A 6 18.19 7.19 15.43
C PHE A 6 18.01 7.42 13.93
N ASN A 7 18.86 8.24 13.27
CA ASN A 7 18.82 8.39 11.82
C ASN A 7 19.28 7.13 11.07
N LEU A 8 20.19 6.33 11.61
CA LEU A 8 20.62 5.06 11.02
C LEU A 8 19.47 4.03 11.06
N CYS A 9 18.82 3.89 12.21
CA CYS A 9 17.61 3.08 12.37
C CYS A 9 16.47 3.64 11.52
N PHE A 10 16.25 4.94 11.52
CA PHE A 10 15.21 5.59 10.73
C PHE A 10 15.44 5.35 9.24
N ASN A 11 16.67 5.46 8.72
CA ASN A 11 16.96 5.17 7.30
C ASN A 11 16.92 3.68 6.97
N LEU A 12 17.27 2.79 7.91
CA LEU A 12 17.13 1.33 7.76
C LEU A 12 15.65 0.90 7.72
N TYR A 13 14.78 1.60 8.45
CA TYR A 13 13.35 1.31 8.61
C TYR A 13 12.43 2.38 7.99
N TYR A 14 12.97 3.27 7.16
CA TYR A 14 12.19 4.31 6.49
C TYR A 14 11.32 3.62 5.44
N ILE A 15 10.02 3.59 5.69
CA ILE A 15 9.04 3.06 4.76
C ILE A 15 8.34 4.26 4.14
N SER A 16 8.38 4.33 2.81
CA SER A 16 7.65 5.36 2.08
C SER A 16 6.17 5.31 2.44
N PRO A 17 5.46 6.45 2.59
CA PRO A 17 4.02 6.47 2.77
C PRO A 17 3.26 5.68 1.68
N LEU A 18 3.85 5.58 0.48
CA LEU A 18 3.35 4.80 -0.64
C LEU A 18 3.45 3.28 -0.42
N ASP A 19 4.52 2.83 0.24
CA ASP A 19 4.74 1.42 0.56
C ASP A 19 3.95 1.02 1.80
N LEU A 20 3.64 1.95 2.71
CA LEU A 20 2.68 1.71 3.79
C LEU A 20 1.24 1.47 3.30
N ALA A 21 0.87 2.02 2.15
CA ALA A 21 -0.43 1.81 1.52
C ALA A 21 -0.50 0.47 0.74
N ASP A 22 0.65 -0.17 0.49
CA ASP A 22 0.72 -1.50 -0.12
C ASP A 22 0.51 -2.56 0.97
N ALA A 23 -0.65 -3.22 0.93
CA ALA A 23 -1.03 -4.26 1.88
C ALA A 23 0.03 -5.36 2.03
N ALA A 24 0.80 -5.65 0.98
CA ALA A 24 1.87 -6.66 1.04
C ALA A 24 3.06 -6.21 1.87
N GLU A 25 3.45 -4.93 1.79
CA GLU A 25 4.51 -4.39 2.62
C GLU A 25 4.05 -4.20 4.06
N THR A 26 2.79 -3.78 4.26
CA THR A 26 2.16 -3.74 5.58
C THR A 26 2.20 -5.13 6.24
N ASN A 27 1.80 -6.19 5.52
CA ASN A 27 1.83 -7.57 6.01
C ASN A 27 3.25 -8.06 6.30
N ARG A 28 4.24 -7.71 5.47
CA ARG A 28 5.66 -8.02 5.71
C ARG A 28 6.15 -7.40 7.02
N ILE A 29 5.84 -6.12 7.24
CA ILE A 29 6.23 -5.38 8.45
C ILE A 29 5.54 -5.98 9.67
N HIS A 30 4.25 -6.29 9.58
CA HIS A 30 3.53 -6.99 10.66
C HIS A 30 4.19 -8.32 11.00
N THR A 31 4.50 -9.14 9.99
CA THR A 31 5.20 -10.42 10.18
C THR A 31 6.55 -10.21 10.85
N LEU A 32 7.30 -9.17 10.47
CA LEU A 32 8.60 -8.87 11.09
C LEU A 32 8.49 -8.58 12.59
N PHE A 33 7.55 -7.72 13.00
CA PHE A 33 7.36 -7.42 14.42
C PHE A 33 6.75 -8.59 15.19
N MET A 34 5.75 -9.28 14.61
CA MET A 34 5.10 -10.41 15.27
C MET A 34 6.05 -11.58 15.45
N SER A 35 6.91 -11.88 14.48
CA SER A 35 7.90 -12.96 14.59
C SER A 35 8.85 -12.79 15.78
N VAL A 36 9.30 -11.56 16.09
CA VAL A 36 10.13 -11.27 17.27
C VAL A 36 9.35 -11.50 18.57
N ILE A 37 8.09 -11.05 18.63
CA ILE A 37 7.23 -11.22 19.82
C ILE A 37 6.94 -12.72 20.05
N LEU A 38 6.60 -13.45 18.99
CA LEU A 38 6.29 -14.88 19.04
C LEU A 38 7.54 -15.72 19.41
N PHE A 39 8.72 -15.31 18.95
CA PHE A 39 9.98 -15.94 19.36
C PHE A 39 10.23 -15.76 20.86
N LEU A 40 10.07 -14.54 21.38
CA LEU A 40 10.20 -14.25 22.81
C LEU A 40 9.17 -15.03 23.65
N PHE A 41 7.93 -15.15 23.17
CA PHE A 41 6.89 -15.97 23.80
C PHE A 41 7.27 -17.47 23.84
N GLY A 42 7.80 -18.00 22.74
CA GLY A 42 8.31 -19.37 22.70
C GLY A 42 9.46 -19.59 23.69
N LEU A 43 10.38 -18.62 23.78
CA LEU A 43 11.51 -18.66 24.71
C LEU A 43 11.05 -18.63 26.17
N THR A 44 10.16 -17.69 26.54
CA THR A 44 9.64 -17.57 27.91
C THR A 44 8.82 -18.80 28.28
N GLY A 45 8.00 -19.32 27.38
CA GLY A 45 7.24 -20.57 27.57
C GLY A 45 8.15 -21.77 27.86
N LEU A 46 9.26 -21.90 27.13
CA LEU A 46 10.24 -22.99 27.33
C LEU A 46 10.99 -22.84 28.66
N VAL A 47 11.35 -21.61 29.05
CA VAL A 47 11.98 -21.32 30.34
C VAL A 47 11.03 -21.63 31.49
N ILE A 48 9.79 -21.12 31.45
CA ILE A 48 8.78 -21.35 32.49
C ILE A 48 8.44 -22.84 32.61
N HIS A 49 8.31 -23.54 31.48
CA HIS A 49 8.07 -24.99 31.48
C HIS A 49 9.18 -25.78 32.18
N ASN A 50 10.44 -25.32 32.13
CA ASN A 50 11.52 -25.98 32.89
C ASN A 50 11.41 -25.78 34.41
N PHE A 51 10.61 -24.82 34.88
CA PHE A 51 10.36 -24.57 36.30
C PHE A 51 9.07 -25.21 36.84
N ILE A 52 8.11 -25.55 35.97
CA ILE A 52 6.81 -26.12 36.38
C ILE A 52 6.80 -27.63 36.08
N GLN A 53 6.52 -28.46 37.09
CA GLN A 53 6.30 -29.90 36.89
C GLN A 53 4.91 -30.14 36.26
N GLU A 54 4.86 -30.28 34.95
CA GLU A 54 3.63 -30.59 34.20
C GLU A 54 3.49 -32.07 33.82
N VAL A 55 2.23 -32.48 33.62
CA VAL A 55 1.78 -33.87 33.39
C VAL A 55 2.27 -34.47 32.05
N ASN A 56 2.70 -33.66 31.07
CA ASN A 56 3.19 -34.13 29.75
C ASN A 56 4.36 -33.28 29.20
N PRO A 57 5.58 -33.40 29.76
CA PRO A 57 6.68 -32.47 29.51
C PRO A 57 7.24 -32.50 28.07
N PHE A 58 7.08 -33.62 27.36
CA PHE A 58 7.63 -33.77 26.02
C PHE A 58 6.86 -32.97 24.95
N ASN A 59 5.53 -32.95 25.03
CA ASN A 59 4.66 -32.32 24.03
C ASN A 59 4.73 -30.78 24.09
N TYR A 60 4.93 -30.18 25.26
CA TYR A 60 5.09 -28.73 25.42
C TYR A 60 6.45 -28.24 24.93
N ARG A 61 7.53 -28.99 25.20
CA ARG A 61 8.87 -28.66 24.68
C ARG A 61 8.90 -28.64 23.15
N ILE A 62 8.28 -29.64 22.53
CA ILE A 62 8.15 -29.71 21.07
C ILE A 62 7.31 -28.53 20.54
N TYR A 63 6.19 -28.22 21.19
CA TYR A 63 5.32 -27.11 20.82
C TYR A 63 6.06 -25.75 20.82
N PHE A 64 6.72 -25.39 21.92
CA PHE A 64 7.44 -24.11 22.03
C PHE A 64 8.70 -24.07 21.14
N ALA A 65 9.40 -25.20 20.95
CA ALA A 65 10.54 -25.29 20.04
C ALA A 65 10.11 -25.10 18.56
N LEU A 66 9.00 -25.70 18.14
CA LEU A 66 8.41 -25.48 16.81
C LEU A 66 8.01 -24.01 16.64
N PHE A 67 7.37 -23.40 17.64
CA PHE A 67 6.98 -22.00 17.62
C PHE A 67 8.18 -21.05 17.45
N MET A 68 9.28 -21.32 18.16
CA MET A 68 10.52 -20.56 18.01
C MET A 68 11.16 -20.75 16.63
N LEU A 69 11.19 -21.98 16.10
CA LEU A 69 11.83 -22.27 14.81
C LEU A 69 11.06 -21.59 13.66
N VAL A 70 9.74 -21.68 13.69
CA VAL A 70 8.83 -21.05 12.73
C VAL A 70 8.95 -19.54 12.73
N SER A 71 8.89 -18.92 13.92
CA SER A 71 9.01 -17.47 14.06
C SER A 71 10.38 -16.96 13.56
N LEU A 72 11.45 -17.71 13.82
CA LEU A 72 12.78 -17.40 13.27
C LEU A 72 12.78 -17.45 11.73
N CYS A 73 12.18 -18.49 11.14
CA CYS A 73 12.04 -18.61 9.69
C CYS A 73 11.23 -17.45 9.10
N ALA A 74 10.09 -17.10 9.71
CA ALA A 74 9.25 -15.98 9.28
C ALA A 74 9.99 -14.63 9.34
N PHE A 75 10.79 -14.41 10.39
CA PHE A 75 11.65 -13.24 10.54
C PHE A 75 12.65 -13.11 9.39
N PHE A 76 13.41 -14.17 9.09
CA PHE A 76 14.42 -14.15 8.02
C PHE A 76 13.80 -14.01 6.63
N ILE A 77 12.64 -14.64 6.37
CA ILE A 77 11.94 -14.48 5.09
C ILE A 77 11.40 -13.04 4.96
N SER A 78 10.88 -12.44 6.03
CA SER A 78 10.43 -11.04 6.04
C SER A 78 11.58 -10.05 5.77
N LEU A 79 12.78 -10.33 6.23
CA LEU A 79 13.98 -9.54 5.91
C LEU A 79 14.39 -9.69 4.44
N LYS A 80 14.41 -10.92 3.91
CA LYS A 80 14.83 -11.21 2.53
C LYS A 80 13.90 -10.62 1.48
N THR A 81 12.61 -10.48 1.81
CA THR A 81 11.56 -10.02 0.89
C THR A 81 11.45 -8.49 0.77
N LYS A 82 12.23 -7.72 1.55
CA LYS A 82 12.21 -6.25 1.55
C LYS A 82 12.46 -5.63 0.16
N ASN A 83 13.42 -6.15 -0.59
CA ASN A 83 13.89 -5.56 -1.86
C ASN A 83 13.31 -6.24 -3.11
N VAL A 84 12.23 -7.01 -3.00
CA VAL A 84 11.62 -7.72 -4.14
C VAL A 84 10.87 -6.74 -5.05
N GLU A 85 11.06 -6.89 -6.38
CA GLU A 85 10.37 -6.08 -7.39
C GLU A 85 8.84 -6.10 -7.24
N ARG A 86 8.21 -4.93 -7.39
CA ARG A 86 6.76 -4.69 -7.14
C ARG A 86 5.82 -5.70 -7.81
N LYS A 87 6.14 -6.20 -9.01
CA LYS A 87 5.30 -7.19 -9.73
C LYS A 87 5.21 -8.55 -9.02
N LYS A 88 6.25 -8.95 -8.30
CA LYS A 88 6.31 -10.22 -7.54
C LYS A 88 6.15 -9.98 -6.03
N ALA A 89 6.24 -8.72 -5.59
CA ALA A 89 6.23 -8.32 -4.19
C ALA A 89 4.98 -8.78 -3.45
N TYR A 90 3.78 -8.72 -4.03
CA TYR A 90 2.55 -9.07 -3.30
C TYR A 90 2.59 -10.52 -2.77
N ILE A 91 2.85 -11.49 -3.64
CA ILE A 91 2.86 -12.91 -3.26
C ILE A 91 4.02 -13.18 -2.30
N TRP A 92 5.23 -12.72 -2.62
CA TRP A 92 6.42 -13.02 -1.83
C TRP A 92 6.45 -12.34 -0.47
N LYS A 93 5.91 -11.13 -0.35
CA LYS A 93 5.83 -10.39 0.93
C LYS A 93 4.67 -10.87 1.80
N THR A 94 3.64 -11.49 1.22
CA THR A 94 2.49 -12.03 1.96
C THR A 94 2.63 -13.51 2.30
N LEU A 95 3.53 -14.25 1.63
CA LEU A 95 3.78 -15.68 1.92
C LEU A 95 4.16 -15.95 3.39
N PRO A 96 5.04 -15.17 4.05
CA PRO A 96 5.38 -15.39 5.46
C PRO A 96 4.18 -15.24 6.38
N PHE A 97 3.34 -14.24 6.10
CA PHE A 97 2.10 -14.00 6.84
C PHE A 97 1.15 -15.21 6.75
N TYR A 98 0.98 -15.80 5.56
CA TYR A 98 0.15 -17.00 5.41
C TYR A 98 0.77 -18.25 6.08
N MET A 99 2.10 -18.38 6.11
CA MET A 99 2.72 -19.47 6.86
C MET A 99 2.48 -19.33 8.36
N ASP A 100 2.69 -18.15 8.93
CA ASP A 100 2.42 -17.86 10.35
C ASP A 100 0.93 -18.09 10.68
N PHE A 101 0.02 -17.73 9.76
CA PHE A 101 -1.40 -17.98 9.90
C PHE A 101 -1.74 -19.49 9.92
N CYS A 102 -1.21 -20.28 8.98
CA CYS A 102 -1.42 -21.73 8.97
C CYS A 102 -0.85 -22.39 10.23
N LEU A 103 0.26 -21.86 10.76
CA LEU A 103 0.89 -22.36 11.99
C LEU A 103 0.09 -22.00 13.23
N GLY A 104 -0.50 -20.80 13.29
CA GLY A 104 -1.48 -20.45 14.31
C GLY A 104 -2.69 -21.39 14.31
N ILE A 105 -3.27 -21.69 13.15
CA ILE A 105 -4.39 -22.66 13.05
C ILE A 105 -3.95 -24.04 13.53
N SER A 106 -2.79 -24.51 13.07
CA SER A 106 -2.25 -25.83 13.44
C SER A 106 -1.96 -25.93 14.94
N ALA A 107 -1.45 -24.85 15.55
CA ALA A 107 -1.23 -24.74 16.98
C ALA A 107 -2.57 -24.75 17.76
N GLY A 108 -3.62 -24.12 17.23
CA GLY A 108 -4.97 -24.19 17.79
C GLY A 108 -5.52 -25.62 17.81
N VAL A 109 -5.41 -26.35 16.70
CA VAL A 109 -5.80 -27.77 16.60
C VAL A 109 -4.99 -28.64 17.57
N TYR A 110 -3.68 -28.43 17.64
CA TYR A 110 -2.78 -29.19 18.51
C TYR A 110 -3.13 -29.03 20.00
N ASN A 111 -3.38 -27.79 20.43
CA ASN A 111 -3.83 -27.52 21.81
C ASN A 111 -5.19 -28.16 22.10
N PHE A 112 -6.11 -28.11 21.13
CA PHE A 112 -7.47 -28.62 21.32
C PHE A 112 -7.52 -30.15 21.43
N TYR A 113 -6.88 -30.86 20.50
CA TYR A 113 -7.03 -32.32 20.37
C TYR A 113 -5.90 -33.13 20.99
N ILE A 114 -4.67 -32.62 21.01
CA ILE A 114 -3.49 -33.40 21.43
C ILE A 114 -3.08 -33.08 22.86
N LEU A 115 -3.08 -31.80 23.25
CA LEU A 115 -2.77 -31.41 24.63
C LEU A 115 -3.97 -31.50 25.58
N GLY A 116 -5.18 -31.76 25.05
CA GLY A 116 -6.41 -31.81 25.85
C GLY A 116 -6.76 -30.46 26.48
N GLN A 117 -6.29 -29.35 25.88
CA GLN A 117 -6.52 -27.99 26.34
C GLN A 117 -7.45 -27.26 25.35
N PRO A 118 -8.75 -27.62 25.30
CA PRO A 118 -9.70 -27.07 24.32
C PRO A 118 -9.82 -25.55 24.42
N PHE A 119 -9.66 -24.99 25.62
CA PHE A 119 -9.68 -23.55 25.85
C PHE A 119 -8.46 -22.83 25.23
N ASN A 120 -7.25 -23.39 25.34
CA ASN A 120 -6.05 -22.84 24.71
C ASN A 120 -6.12 -22.98 23.18
N GLY A 121 -6.63 -24.10 22.69
CA GLY A 121 -6.89 -24.30 21.26
C GLY A 121 -7.82 -23.23 20.70
N PHE A 122 -8.94 -22.97 21.41
CA PHE A 122 -9.90 -21.93 21.04
C PHE A 122 -9.28 -20.52 21.05
N ILE A 123 -8.46 -20.17 22.05
CA ILE A 123 -7.76 -18.87 22.12
C ILE A 123 -6.83 -18.69 20.92
N VAL A 124 -6.03 -19.70 20.60
CA VAL A 124 -5.10 -19.65 19.47
C VAL A 124 -5.87 -19.55 18.14
N PHE A 125 -6.99 -20.24 17.99
CA PHE A 125 -7.89 -20.08 16.84
C PHE A 125 -8.45 -18.66 16.70
N CYS A 126 -8.93 -18.08 17.81
CA CYS A 126 -9.45 -16.71 17.82
C CYS A 126 -8.37 -15.69 17.45
N ILE A 127 -7.18 -15.76 18.06
CA ILE A 127 -6.05 -14.87 17.75
C ILE A 127 -5.63 -15.02 16.28
N THR A 128 -5.55 -16.25 15.78
CA THR A 128 -5.13 -16.52 14.40
C THR A 128 -6.15 -16.03 13.39
N GLY A 129 -7.44 -16.37 13.58
CA GLY A 129 -8.54 -15.88 12.75
C GLY A 129 -8.65 -14.35 12.73
N PHE A 130 -8.26 -13.72 13.83
CA PHE A 130 -8.27 -12.27 13.98
C PHE A 130 -7.07 -11.57 13.31
N ILE A 131 -5.88 -12.20 13.30
CA ILE A 131 -4.73 -11.76 12.50
C ILE A 131 -5.08 -11.82 11.00
N ALA A 132 -5.80 -12.85 10.54
CA ALA A 132 -6.34 -12.88 9.18
C ALA A 132 -7.33 -11.74 8.92
N LEU A 133 -8.27 -11.47 9.82
CA LEU A 133 -9.22 -10.36 9.67
C LEU A 133 -8.54 -8.99 9.66
N CYS A 134 -7.44 -8.79 10.40
CA CYS A 134 -6.65 -7.56 10.34
C CYS A 134 -5.97 -7.33 8.98
N ALA A 135 -5.61 -8.39 8.26
CA ALA A 135 -5.15 -8.29 6.88
C ALA A 135 -6.30 -7.91 5.92
N PHE A 136 -7.55 -8.17 6.30
CA PHE A 136 -8.77 -7.87 5.55
C PHE A 136 -9.60 -6.73 6.18
N SER A 137 -9.09 -5.49 6.12
CA SER A 137 -9.87 -4.22 6.11
C SER A 137 -11.11 -4.07 7.03
N PHE A 138 -10.95 -4.01 8.36
CA PHE A 138 -12.03 -3.55 9.26
C PHE A 138 -11.72 -2.28 10.07
N SER A 139 -12.78 -1.54 10.42
CA SER A 139 -12.76 -0.31 11.24
C SER A 139 -12.19 -0.59 12.64
N PRO A 140 -11.10 0.09 13.03
CA PRO A 140 -10.44 -0.21 14.30
C PRO A 140 -11.23 0.12 15.58
N PHE A 141 -12.29 0.92 15.47
CA PHE A 141 -13.16 1.27 16.60
C PHE A 141 -14.12 0.13 16.94
N LEU A 142 -14.79 -0.44 15.93
CA LEU A 142 -15.65 -1.62 16.07
C LEU A 142 -14.84 -2.83 16.56
N PHE A 143 -13.60 -2.92 16.06
CA PHE A 143 -12.62 -3.92 16.49
C PHE A 143 -12.31 -3.83 17.99
N SER A 144 -11.97 -2.64 18.51
CA SER A 144 -11.67 -2.46 19.94
C SER A 144 -12.87 -2.79 20.84
N ILE A 145 -14.09 -2.53 20.38
CA ILE A 145 -15.33 -2.83 21.12
C ILE A 145 -15.58 -4.34 21.15
N CYS A 146 -15.46 -5.04 20.01
CA CYS A 146 -15.63 -6.49 19.99
C CYS A 146 -14.57 -7.21 20.84
N LEU A 147 -13.34 -6.69 20.86
CA LEU A 147 -12.24 -7.25 21.64
C LEU A 147 -12.42 -7.03 23.15
N THR A 148 -12.89 -5.86 23.58
CA THR A 148 -13.20 -5.61 24.99
C THR A 148 -14.41 -6.40 25.46
N ILE A 149 -15.42 -6.61 24.60
CA ILE A 149 -16.57 -7.48 24.90
C ILE A 149 -16.11 -8.93 25.00
N GLY A 150 -15.33 -9.42 24.03
CA GLY A 150 -14.80 -10.79 24.02
C GLY A 150 -13.89 -11.07 25.22
N PHE A 151 -12.90 -10.21 25.49
CA PHE A 151 -12.05 -10.36 26.66
C PHE A 151 -12.83 -10.19 27.96
N GLY A 152 -13.79 -9.26 28.03
CA GLY A 152 -14.64 -9.06 29.21
C GLY A 152 -15.39 -10.33 29.63
N ILE A 153 -15.88 -11.09 28.66
CA ILE A 153 -16.53 -12.39 28.89
C ILE A 153 -15.51 -13.46 29.34
N MET A 154 -14.24 -13.36 28.92
CA MET A 154 -13.18 -14.34 29.17
C MET A 154 -12.33 -14.10 30.44
N ILE A 155 -12.41 -12.93 31.08
CA ILE A 155 -11.63 -12.56 32.29
C ILE A 155 -11.64 -13.65 33.38
N PRO A 156 -12.79 -14.28 33.74
CA PRO A 156 -12.82 -15.26 34.82
C PRO A 156 -11.99 -16.53 34.52
N GLY A 157 -12.01 -17.02 33.27
CA GLY A 157 -11.28 -18.22 32.85
C GLY A 157 -9.78 -17.99 32.61
N LEU A 158 -9.42 -16.77 32.20
CA LEU A 158 -8.02 -16.34 32.06
C LEU A 158 -7.32 -16.21 33.41
N TYR A 159 -7.99 -15.63 34.41
CA TYR A 159 -7.42 -15.50 35.77
C TYR A 159 -7.24 -16.87 36.45
N ALA A 160 -8.19 -17.78 36.27
CA ALA A 160 -8.14 -19.11 36.90
C ALA A 160 -6.99 -20.00 36.38
N ASN A 161 -6.68 -19.92 35.07
CA ASN A 161 -5.69 -20.81 34.44
C ASN A 161 -4.30 -20.17 34.28
N PHE A 162 -4.21 -18.84 34.16
CA PHE A 162 -2.98 -18.13 33.82
C PHE A 162 -2.65 -16.97 34.78
N VAL A 163 -3.45 -16.78 35.83
CA VAL A 163 -3.23 -15.75 36.87
C VAL A 163 -2.97 -14.38 36.21
N PHE A 164 -1.89 -13.67 36.57
CA PHE A 164 -1.64 -12.30 36.14
C PHE A 164 -1.05 -12.20 34.72
N THR A 165 -0.40 -13.26 34.22
CA THR A 165 0.31 -13.25 32.93
C THR A 165 -0.65 -13.27 31.75
N GLY A 166 -1.72 -14.08 31.81
CA GLY A 166 -2.73 -14.11 30.76
C GLY A 166 -3.50 -12.78 30.61
N ILE A 167 -3.76 -12.10 31.73
CA ILE A 167 -4.38 -10.76 31.72
C ILE A 167 -3.39 -9.74 31.14
N PHE A 168 -2.12 -9.79 31.54
CA PHE A 168 -1.08 -8.90 31.04
C PHE A 168 -0.88 -9.02 29.51
N ASP A 169 -0.81 -10.25 29.00
CA ASP A 169 -0.66 -10.50 27.55
C ASP A 169 -1.89 -10.03 26.77
N SER A 170 -3.10 -10.23 27.31
CA SER A 170 -4.35 -9.75 26.71
C SER A 170 -4.38 -8.22 26.64
N VAL A 171 -3.94 -7.54 27.71
CA VAL A 171 -3.81 -6.08 27.76
C VAL A 171 -2.74 -5.59 26.80
N LEU A 172 -1.60 -6.28 26.69
CA LEU A 172 -0.51 -5.94 25.77
C LEU A 172 -0.95 -6.07 24.31
N VAL A 173 -1.72 -7.10 23.97
CA VAL A 173 -2.30 -7.28 22.62
C VAL A 173 -3.31 -6.17 22.32
N LEU A 174 -4.24 -5.87 23.23
CA LEU A 174 -5.17 -4.76 23.09
C LEU A 174 -4.44 -3.42 22.87
N PHE A 175 -3.40 -3.17 23.66
CA PHE A 175 -2.59 -1.96 23.60
C PHE A 175 -1.87 -1.87 22.24
N THR A 176 -1.09 -2.89 21.88
CA THR A 176 -0.33 -2.90 20.60
C THR A 176 -1.25 -2.76 19.39
N MET A 177 -2.40 -3.44 19.38
CA MET A 177 -3.39 -3.33 18.31
C MET A 177 -4.04 -1.95 18.23
N TYR A 178 -4.37 -1.33 19.37
CA TYR A 178 -4.86 0.05 19.42
C TYR A 178 -3.83 1.03 18.81
N PHE A 179 -2.54 0.88 19.15
CA PHE A 179 -1.49 1.74 18.59
C PHE A 179 -1.28 1.53 17.08
N LEU A 180 -1.29 0.28 16.60
CA LEU A 180 -1.20 -0.03 15.16
C LEU A 180 -2.38 0.54 14.37
N SER A 181 -3.59 0.44 14.92
CA SER A 181 -4.81 1.06 14.41
C SER A 181 -4.67 2.58 14.25
N LEU A 182 -4.24 3.26 15.31
CA LEU A 182 -4.03 4.71 15.30
C LEU A 182 -2.97 5.11 14.27
N TYR A 183 -1.92 4.30 14.15
CA TYR A 183 -0.86 4.52 13.18
C TYR A 183 -1.39 4.41 11.74
N LYS A 184 -2.14 3.35 11.40
CA LYS A 184 -2.76 3.18 10.07
C LYS A 184 -3.68 4.35 9.72
N ARG A 185 -4.57 4.75 10.63
CA ARG A 185 -5.47 5.90 10.43
C ARG A 185 -4.71 7.21 10.21
N ARG A 186 -3.61 7.43 10.94
CA ARG A 186 -2.74 8.62 10.72
C ARG A 186 -2.06 8.57 9.35
N ALA A 187 -1.58 7.41 8.92
CA ALA A 187 -0.94 7.22 7.62
C ALA A 187 -1.93 7.48 6.48
N GLU A 188 -3.11 6.87 6.51
CA GLU A 188 -4.18 7.11 5.53
C GLU A 188 -4.61 8.58 5.49
N LYS A 189 -4.79 9.21 6.66
CA LYS A 189 -5.13 10.64 6.73
C LYS A 189 -4.04 11.52 6.12
N LYS A 190 -2.76 11.24 6.41
CA LYS A 190 -1.63 11.99 5.85
C LYS A 190 -1.55 11.82 4.33
N PHE A 191 -1.80 10.62 3.85
CA PHE A 191 -1.83 10.30 2.42
C PHE A 191 -2.98 11.01 1.70
N ILE A 192 -4.20 10.97 2.24
CA ILE A 192 -5.35 11.72 1.68
C ILE A 192 -5.07 13.23 1.68
N LEU A 193 -4.46 13.77 2.74
CA LEU A 193 -4.06 15.18 2.79
C LEU A 193 -3.02 15.53 1.73
N MET A 194 -2.04 14.64 1.48
CA MET A 194 -1.05 14.80 0.42
C MET A 194 -1.72 14.84 -0.95
N LEU A 195 -2.61 13.90 -1.26
CA LEU A 195 -3.36 13.87 -2.53
C LEU A 195 -4.24 15.12 -2.69
N LYS A 196 -4.91 15.58 -1.63
CA LYS A 196 -5.69 16.83 -1.64
C LYS A 196 -4.83 18.06 -1.88
N LYS A 197 -3.64 18.12 -1.27
CA LYS A 197 -2.68 19.22 -1.51
C LYS A 197 -2.21 19.19 -2.97
N GLN A 198 -1.84 18.02 -3.47
CA GLN A 198 -1.40 17.84 -4.86
C GLN A 198 -2.49 18.25 -5.84
N LYS A 199 -3.75 17.84 -5.63
CA LYS A 199 -4.89 18.29 -6.45
C LYS A 199 -5.08 19.81 -6.46
N LYS A 200 -4.78 20.49 -5.35
CA LYS A 200 -4.87 21.96 -5.30
C LYS A 200 -3.76 22.64 -6.09
N SER A 201 -2.58 22.03 -6.13
CA SER A 201 -1.37 22.60 -6.72
C SER A 201 -1.13 22.20 -8.18
N LEU A 202 -1.61 21.04 -8.62
CA LEU A 202 -1.41 20.51 -9.97
C LEU A 202 -2.58 20.88 -10.87
N GLU A 203 -2.32 21.63 -11.93
CA GLU A 203 -3.30 22.12 -12.90
C GLU A 203 -2.81 21.84 -14.32
N ALA A 204 -3.66 21.24 -15.15
CA ALA A 204 -3.46 21.14 -16.60
C ALA A 204 -4.37 22.14 -17.31
N ARG A 205 -3.78 23.01 -18.12
CA ARG A 205 -4.50 23.83 -19.09
C ARG A 205 -4.42 23.16 -20.44
N THR A 206 -5.58 22.90 -21.02
CA THR A 206 -5.73 22.15 -22.26
C THR A 206 -6.39 22.97 -23.35
N PHE A 207 -7.13 24.02 -22.99
CA PHE A 207 -7.66 24.97 -23.96
C PHE A 207 -6.56 25.91 -24.44
N GLY A 208 -6.47 26.10 -25.77
CA GLY A 208 -5.33 26.75 -26.40
C GLY A 208 -4.09 25.85 -26.40
N ASN A 209 -2.98 26.34 -25.84
CA ASN A 209 -1.74 25.56 -25.76
C ASN A 209 -1.67 24.71 -24.48
N PHE A 210 -1.42 23.40 -24.62
CA PHE A 210 -1.24 22.51 -23.46
C PHE A 210 -0.11 23.00 -22.55
N THR A 211 -0.44 23.19 -21.27
CA THR A 211 0.52 23.60 -20.24
C THR A 211 0.19 22.86 -18.94
N LEU A 212 1.20 22.18 -18.38
CA LEU A 212 1.11 21.54 -17.06
C LEU A 212 1.75 22.45 -16.01
N LEU A 213 1.00 22.76 -14.96
CA LEU A 213 1.37 23.70 -13.91
C LEU A 213 1.41 23.01 -12.55
N TYR A 214 2.43 23.30 -11.76
CA TYR A 214 2.50 22.95 -10.34
C TYR A 214 2.77 24.20 -9.51
N GLU A 215 1.88 24.53 -8.57
CA GLU A 215 1.93 25.75 -7.75
C GLU A 215 2.10 27.02 -8.62
N ASN A 216 1.27 27.12 -9.68
CA ASN A 216 1.29 28.20 -10.69
C ASN A 216 2.59 28.33 -11.51
N LYS A 217 3.50 27.35 -11.45
CA LYS A 217 4.72 27.31 -12.27
C LYS A 217 4.64 26.22 -13.33
N VAL A 218 5.09 26.51 -14.54
CA VAL A 218 5.12 25.54 -15.64
C VAL A 218 6.11 24.42 -15.33
N ILE A 219 5.64 23.17 -15.38
CA ILE A 219 6.50 21.99 -15.28
C ILE A 219 7.27 21.85 -16.60
N LYS A 220 8.60 21.94 -16.53
CA LYS A 220 9.47 21.78 -17.68
C LYS A 220 10.01 20.35 -17.71
N PHE A 221 9.66 19.62 -18.76
CA PHE A 221 10.29 18.34 -19.09
C PHE A 221 11.56 18.57 -19.91
N ALA A 222 12.52 17.65 -19.84
CA ALA A 222 13.77 17.80 -20.61
C ALA A 222 13.54 17.66 -22.12
N ARG A 223 12.47 16.97 -22.53
CA ARG A 223 12.14 16.74 -23.94
C ARG A 223 10.75 17.27 -24.27
N THR A 224 10.60 17.92 -25.43
CA THR A 224 9.31 18.44 -25.92
C THR A 224 8.27 17.34 -26.10
N LYS A 225 8.68 16.17 -26.60
CA LYS A 225 7.83 14.98 -26.75
C LYS A 225 7.35 14.40 -25.42
N SER A 226 8.04 14.67 -24.30
CA SER A 226 7.55 14.27 -22.96
C SER A 226 6.32 15.08 -22.57
N THR A 227 6.32 16.38 -22.90
CA THR A 227 5.16 17.27 -22.72
C THR A 227 3.97 16.79 -23.55
N GLU A 228 4.20 16.42 -24.80
CA GLU A 228 3.16 15.89 -25.70
C GLU A 228 2.60 14.54 -25.23
N LEU A 229 3.45 13.63 -24.76
CA LEU A 229 3.03 12.36 -24.18
C LEU A 229 2.10 12.61 -22.98
N MET A 230 2.49 13.53 -22.10
CA MET A 230 1.66 13.90 -20.94
C MET A 230 0.32 14.51 -21.38
N ALA A 231 0.33 15.38 -22.38
CA ALA A 231 -0.87 15.99 -22.96
C ALA A 231 -1.85 14.91 -23.46
N TYR A 232 -1.33 13.91 -24.17
CA TYR A 232 -2.15 12.81 -24.68
C TYR A 232 -2.75 11.95 -23.56
N LEU A 233 -1.99 11.66 -22.50
CA LEU A 233 -2.52 10.93 -21.34
C LEU A 233 -3.58 11.73 -20.59
N ILE A 234 -3.44 13.05 -20.52
CA ILE A 234 -4.47 13.95 -19.97
C ILE A 234 -5.74 13.86 -20.80
N PHE A 235 -5.64 13.94 -22.14
CA PHE A 235 -6.78 13.77 -23.04
C PHE A 235 -7.52 12.44 -22.81
N LYS A 236 -6.79 11.35 -22.56
CA LYS A 236 -7.35 10.01 -22.30
C LYS A 236 -8.04 9.85 -20.93
N ASN A 237 -7.99 10.88 -20.07
CA ASN A 237 -8.73 11.00 -18.81
C ASN A 237 -8.69 9.72 -17.94
N GLY A 238 -7.48 9.24 -17.66
CA GLY A 238 -7.26 8.04 -16.83
C GLY A 238 -7.40 6.69 -17.55
N SER A 239 -7.79 6.69 -18.83
CA SER A 239 -7.77 5.48 -19.66
C SER A 239 -6.34 4.99 -19.89
N SER A 240 -6.19 3.67 -19.89
CA SER A 240 -4.92 2.99 -20.14
C SER A 240 -4.53 3.05 -21.61
N VAL A 241 -3.34 3.58 -21.89
CA VAL A 241 -2.77 3.71 -23.23
C VAL A 241 -1.62 2.73 -23.42
N ARG A 242 -1.60 2.03 -24.56
CA ARG A 242 -0.57 1.04 -24.88
C ARG A 242 0.64 1.68 -25.55
N THR A 243 1.78 0.99 -25.52
CA THR A 243 3.02 1.44 -26.17
C THR A 243 2.83 1.77 -27.65
N LYS A 244 2.14 0.89 -28.40
CA LYS A 244 1.91 1.09 -29.85
C LYS A 244 1.13 2.37 -30.13
N GLU A 245 0.09 2.64 -29.34
CA GLU A 245 -0.74 3.84 -29.46
C GLU A 245 0.07 5.10 -29.12
N LEU A 246 0.88 5.08 -28.06
CA LEU A 246 1.78 6.21 -27.77
C LEU A 246 2.78 6.46 -28.90
N ILE A 247 3.32 5.39 -29.50
CA ILE A 247 4.28 5.54 -30.60
C ILE A 247 3.60 6.13 -31.84
N SER A 248 2.40 5.67 -32.19
CA SER A 248 1.66 6.19 -33.35
C SER A 248 1.26 7.66 -33.17
N VAL A 249 0.86 8.04 -31.97
CA VAL A 249 0.48 9.43 -31.66
C VAL A 249 1.68 10.36 -31.69
N LEU A 250 2.81 9.94 -31.10
CA LEU A 250 3.99 10.80 -30.97
C LEU A 250 4.84 10.88 -32.24
N TRP A 251 4.90 9.83 -33.05
CA TRP A 251 5.78 9.76 -34.22
C TRP A 251 5.06 9.46 -35.54
N GLY A 252 3.72 9.38 -35.53
CA GLY A 252 2.89 9.11 -36.70
C GLY A 252 2.54 7.63 -36.86
N GLU A 253 1.49 7.34 -37.63
CA GLU A 253 0.90 5.99 -37.76
C GLU A 253 1.87 4.92 -38.27
N TYR A 254 2.86 5.31 -39.09
CA TYR A 254 3.86 4.42 -39.68
C TYR A 254 5.15 4.30 -38.86
N ALA A 255 5.17 4.81 -37.63
CA ALA A 255 6.35 4.77 -36.78
C ALA A 255 6.69 3.33 -36.33
N ASP A 256 7.92 2.91 -36.59
CA ASP A 256 8.40 1.59 -36.20
C ASP A 256 8.55 1.46 -34.67
N SER A 257 7.72 0.59 -34.10
CA SER A 257 7.72 0.29 -32.66
C SER A 257 9.06 -0.23 -32.13
N ALA A 258 9.85 -0.92 -32.94
CA ALA A 258 11.17 -1.41 -32.55
C ALA A 258 12.16 -0.26 -32.40
N ARG A 259 12.14 0.69 -33.33
CA ARG A 259 13.01 1.87 -33.35
C ARG A 259 12.64 2.88 -32.26
N TYR A 260 11.35 3.19 -32.09
CA TYR A 260 10.91 4.24 -31.16
C TYR A 260 10.67 3.75 -29.72
N GLY A 261 10.72 2.44 -29.46
CA GLY A 261 10.59 1.89 -28.12
C GLY A 261 11.65 2.40 -27.13
N ALA A 262 12.90 2.59 -27.58
CA ALA A 262 13.95 3.19 -26.76
C ALA A 262 13.68 4.67 -26.47
N SER A 263 13.23 5.42 -27.48
CA SER A 263 12.84 6.83 -27.33
C SER A 263 11.70 7.00 -26.34
N LEU A 264 10.66 6.16 -26.41
CA LEU A 264 9.54 6.20 -25.48
C LEU A 264 9.99 5.94 -24.03
N ARG A 265 10.89 4.97 -23.81
CA ARG A 265 11.48 4.74 -22.48
C ARG A 265 12.19 5.97 -21.93
N ASN A 266 12.93 6.69 -22.77
CA ASN A 266 13.60 7.94 -22.38
C ASN A 266 12.59 9.04 -22.01
N LEU A 267 11.44 9.14 -22.70
CA LEU A 267 10.36 10.06 -22.33
C LEU A 267 9.74 9.68 -20.98
N ILE A 268 9.49 8.39 -20.75
CA ILE A 268 8.94 7.89 -19.47
C ILE A 268 9.90 8.19 -18.31
N VAL A 269 11.21 8.01 -18.51
CA VAL A 269 12.22 8.32 -17.49
C VAL A 269 12.27 9.82 -17.21
N ASP A 270 12.25 10.66 -18.25
CA ASP A 270 12.19 12.12 -18.13
C ASP A 270 10.98 12.58 -17.31
N ILE A 271 9.78 12.11 -17.67
CA ILE A 271 8.55 12.42 -16.94
C ILE A 271 8.65 11.98 -15.48
N LYS A 272 9.12 10.76 -15.22
CA LYS A 272 9.27 10.27 -13.84
C LYS A 272 10.26 11.11 -13.04
N HIS A 273 11.37 11.53 -13.66
CA HIS A 273 12.37 12.37 -13.01
C HIS A 273 11.82 13.76 -12.68
N SER A 274 11.24 14.45 -13.66
CA SER A 274 10.67 15.79 -13.46
C SER A 274 9.55 15.81 -12.41
N LEU A 275 8.70 14.78 -12.38
CA LEU A 275 7.65 14.67 -11.36
C LEU A 275 8.22 14.35 -9.98
N ALA A 276 9.27 13.52 -9.91
CA ALA A 276 9.92 13.18 -8.64
C ALA A 276 10.64 14.39 -8.01
N GLU A 277 11.30 15.24 -8.81
CA GLU A 277 11.92 16.49 -8.34
C GLU A 277 10.91 17.45 -7.70
N LEU A 278 9.66 17.42 -8.16
CA LEU A 278 8.55 18.23 -7.64
C LEU A 278 7.77 17.53 -6.52
N GLU A 279 8.22 16.36 -6.07
CA GLU A 279 7.54 15.50 -5.09
C GLU A 279 6.10 15.09 -5.49
N ILE A 280 5.78 15.12 -6.79
CA ILE A 280 4.47 14.75 -7.33
C ILE A 280 4.39 13.23 -7.39
N GLN A 281 3.48 12.64 -6.63
CA GLN A 281 3.33 11.18 -6.53
C GLN A 281 1.98 10.72 -7.07
N GLN A 282 1.92 9.47 -7.51
CA GLN A 282 0.72 8.79 -8.01
C GLN A 282 -0.02 9.47 -9.18
N PHE A 283 0.57 10.51 -9.77
CA PHE A 283 0.00 11.20 -10.93
C PHE A 283 0.19 10.40 -12.20
N PHE A 284 1.45 10.05 -12.52
CA PHE A 284 1.79 9.29 -13.70
C PHE A 284 2.01 7.81 -13.33
N ILE A 285 1.20 6.94 -13.91
CA ILE A 285 1.23 5.49 -13.67
C ILE A 285 1.79 4.83 -14.92
N ALA A 286 2.99 4.28 -14.80
CA ALA A 286 3.68 3.58 -15.88
C ALA A 286 3.91 2.12 -15.48
N GLU A 287 3.11 1.24 -16.07
CA GLU A 287 3.15 -0.21 -15.92
C GLU A 287 3.65 -0.84 -17.24
N TYR A 288 3.77 -2.17 -17.28
CA TYR A 288 4.24 -2.84 -18.50
C TYR A 288 3.23 -2.70 -19.64
N ASN A 289 3.65 -2.03 -20.71
CA ASN A 289 2.83 -1.75 -21.89
C ASN A 289 1.51 -1.01 -21.58
N ASN A 290 1.46 -0.29 -20.45
CA ASN A 290 0.27 0.40 -19.99
C ASN A 290 0.66 1.70 -19.29
N PHE A 291 0.15 2.81 -19.80
CA PHE A 291 0.43 4.15 -19.31
C PHE A 291 -0.88 4.90 -19.09
N ARG A 292 -1.02 5.52 -17.93
CA ARG A 292 -2.18 6.34 -17.59
C ARG A 292 -1.80 7.42 -16.60
N ILE A 293 -2.68 8.40 -16.45
CA ILE A 293 -2.62 9.38 -15.36
C ILE A 293 -3.74 9.11 -14.36
N ASN A 294 -3.59 9.58 -13.13
CA ASN A 294 -4.69 9.60 -12.16
C ASN A 294 -5.43 10.95 -12.27
N PRO A 295 -6.66 10.99 -12.81
CA PRO A 295 -7.40 12.25 -13.00
C PRO A 295 -7.88 12.85 -11.68
N GLU A 296 -7.96 12.07 -10.59
CA GLU A 296 -8.50 12.54 -9.32
C GLU A 296 -7.61 13.59 -8.63
N ILE A 297 -6.32 13.60 -8.97
CA ILE A 297 -5.28 14.37 -8.26
C ILE A 297 -4.76 15.57 -9.06
N ILE A 298 -5.44 15.92 -10.15
CA ILE A 298 -5.15 17.07 -11.00
C ILE A 298 -6.43 17.88 -11.24
N LYS A 299 -6.29 19.20 -11.39
CA LYS A 299 -7.34 20.06 -11.95
C LYS A 299 -7.12 20.23 -13.44
N CYS A 300 -8.17 20.13 -14.24
CA CYS A 300 -8.06 20.24 -15.68
C CYS A 300 -9.31 20.89 -16.25
N ASP A 301 -9.12 21.97 -17.00
CA ASP A 301 -10.17 22.70 -17.70
C ASP A 301 -11.00 21.79 -18.63
N TYR A 302 -10.36 20.84 -19.32
CA TYR A 302 -11.07 19.83 -20.13
C TYR A 302 -11.90 18.86 -19.28
N TYR A 303 -11.46 18.48 -18.09
CA TYR A 303 -12.27 17.60 -17.22
C TYR A 303 -13.48 18.32 -16.66
N ASP A 304 -13.31 19.58 -16.26
CA ASP A 304 -14.40 20.45 -15.82
C ASP A 304 -15.42 20.66 -16.97
N PHE A 305 -14.94 20.81 -18.21
CA PHE A 305 -15.78 20.87 -19.41
C PHE A 305 -16.52 19.56 -19.70
N LEU A 306 -15.86 18.40 -19.54
CA LEU A 306 -16.53 17.10 -19.69
C LEU A 306 -17.64 16.92 -18.64
N ALA A 307 -17.44 17.44 -17.43
CA ALA A 307 -18.40 17.45 -16.34
C ALA A 307 -19.53 18.50 -16.48
N ASN A 308 -19.57 19.24 -17.61
CA ASN A 308 -20.52 20.30 -17.89
C ASN A 308 -20.50 21.47 -16.88
N ASP A 309 -19.32 21.82 -16.35
CA ASP A 309 -19.18 23.04 -15.53
C ASP A 309 -19.44 24.29 -16.42
N PRO A 310 -20.43 25.14 -16.08
CA PRO A 310 -20.72 26.36 -16.84
C PRO A 310 -19.52 27.29 -17.01
N GLN A 311 -18.60 27.33 -16.03
CA GLN A 311 -17.41 28.18 -16.10
C GLN A 311 -16.39 27.62 -17.10
N ALA A 312 -16.23 26.30 -17.15
CA ALA A 312 -15.32 25.65 -18.09
C ALA A 312 -15.83 25.76 -19.54
N ILE A 313 -17.14 25.61 -19.75
CA ILE A 313 -17.77 25.80 -21.07
C ILE A 313 -17.56 27.22 -21.58
N LYS A 314 -17.74 28.25 -20.74
CA LYS A 314 -17.51 29.65 -21.14
C LYS A 314 -16.04 29.96 -21.45
N LYS A 315 -15.10 29.24 -20.82
CA LYS A 315 -13.67 29.39 -21.07
C LYS A 315 -13.22 28.72 -22.36
N PHE A 316 -13.99 27.77 -22.89
CA PHE A 316 -13.67 27.12 -24.15
C PHE A 316 -13.89 28.09 -25.32
N ALA A 317 -12.81 28.48 -25.98
CA ALA A 317 -12.81 29.45 -27.09
C ALA A 317 -12.67 28.79 -28.48
N GLY A 318 -12.96 27.49 -28.60
CA GLY A 318 -12.76 26.74 -29.86
C GLY A 318 -11.34 26.22 -30.07
N GLU A 319 -10.49 26.28 -29.04
CA GLU A 319 -9.10 25.82 -29.11
C GLU A 319 -8.85 24.72 -28.09
N PHE A 320 -8.28 23.61 -28.53
CA PHE A 320 -7.88 22.50 -27.66
C PHE A 320 -6.54 21.94 -28.12
N MET A 321 -5.52 22.10 -27.28
CA MET A 321 -4.14 21.64 -27.49
C MET A 321 -3.61 21.82 -28.92
N ASN A 322 -3.78 23.03 -29.47
CA ASN A 322 -3.57 23.32 -30.90
C ASN A 322 -2.15 23.01 -31.41
N GLN A 323 -1.17 22.86 -30.51
CA GLN A 323 0.19 22.48 -30.89
C GLN A 323 0.36 21.01 -31.31
N TYR A 324 -0.68 20.18 -31.16
CA TYR A 324 -0.62 18.74 -31.45
C TYR A 324 -1.63 18.34 -32.52
N SER A 325 -1.16 17.68 -33.58
CA SER A 325 -2.00 17.31 -34.73
C SER A 325 -3.17 16.40 -34.35
N TRP A 326 -2.98 15.47 -33.41
CA TRP A 326 -4.04 14.57 -32.95
C TRP A 326 -5.17 15.28 -32.19
N ALA A 327 -4.97 16.53 -31.76
CA ALA A 327 -5.96 17.30 -31.03
C ALA A 327 -7.01 17.94 -31.96
N GLU A 328 -6.72 18.12 -33.25
CA GLU A 328 -7.62 18.75 -34.22
C GLU A 328 -8.97 18.02 -34.32
N ASP A 329 -8.94 16.69 -34.39
CA ASP A 329 -10.14 15.86 -34.40
C ASP A 329 -10.98 16.00 -33.12
N VAL A 330 -10.30 16.21 -31.98
CA VAL A 330 -10.94 16.38 -30.68
C VAL A 330 -11.60 17.74 -30.57
N THR A 331 -10.95 18.80 -31.07
CA THR A 331 -11.48 20.17 -31.08
C THR A 331 -12.85 20.20 -31.74
N GLY A 332 -12.99 19.60 -32.93
CA GLY A 332 -14.28 19.55 -33.63
C GLY A 332 -15.36 18.76 -32.87
N PHE A 333 -15.00 17.77 -32.05
CA PHE A 333 -15.93 17.12 -31.14
C PHE A 333 -16.39 18.03 -29.99
N LEU A 334 -15.46 18.80 -29.39
CA LEU A 334 -15.78 19.71 -28.29
C LEU A 334 -16.67 20.88 -28.74
N GLU A 335 -16.40 21.45 -29.91
CA GLU A 335 -17.24 22.50 -30.50
C GLU A 335 -18.69 22.03 -30.69
N ARG A 336 -18.89 20.82 -31.24
CA ARG A 336 -20.23 20.23 -31.39
C ARG A 336 -20.94 20.02 -30.05
N LYS A 337 -20.19 19.80 -28.96
CA LYS A 337 -20.76 19.64 -27.61
C LYS A 337 -21.20 20.98 -27.02
N VAL A 338 -20.51 22.09 -27.32
CA VAL A 338 -20.90 23.44 -26.86
C VAL A 338 -22.14 23.98 -27.58
N LEU A 339 -22.32 23.59 -28.84
CA LEU A 339 -23.46 24.04 -29.66
C LEU A 339 -24.79 23.33 -29.33
N LYS A 340 -24.77 22.27 -28.52
CA LYS A 340 -25.95 21.55 -28.03
C LYS A 340 -26.33 22.05 -26.65
#